data_AF-A0A3N8N0C1-F1
#
_entry.id   AF-A0A3N8N0C1-F1
#
_cell.length_a   1.000
_cell.length_b   1.000
_cell.length_c   1.000
_cell.angle_alpha   90.00
_cell.angle_beta   90.00
_cell.angle_gamma   90.00
#
_symmetry.space_group_name_H-M   'P 1'
#
loop_
_entity.id
_entity.type
_entity.pdbx_description
1 polymer ?
#
loop_
_entity_poly.entity_id
_entity_poly.type
_entity_poly.pdbx_seq_one_letter_code
_entity_poly.pdbx_strand_id
1 'polypeptide(L)' 'MFLDISGVHVERLQDISEADAHAEGMRAWRTTGRDGYDHDGETALEQFADRWSDLNSVRGYGWNTNSWVWVIEFATVYPC' A
#
# COMPACT_ATOMS: atom_id res chain seq x y z
N MET A 1 18.07 -10.86 -10.81
CA MET A 1 17.04 -10.75 -9.76
C MET A 1 15.73 -11.13 -10.40
N PHE A 2 15.07 -12.16 -9.88
CA PHE A 2 13.76 -12.61 -10.34
C PHE A 2 12.76 -12.49 -9.19
N LEU A 3 11.47 -12.43 -9.52
CA LEU A 3 10.38 -12.49 -8.54
C LEU A 3 9.67 -13.83 -8.72
N ASP A 4 9.53 -14.57 -7.63
CA ASP A 4 8.72 -15.78 -7.57
C ASP A 4 7.36 -15.41 -6.96
N ILE A 5 6.27 -15.72 -7.66
CA ILE A 5 4.91 -15.36 -7.23
C ILE A 5 4.44 -16.42 -6.24
N SER A 6 4.21 -16.01 -4.98
CA SER A 6 3.78 -16.90 -3.90
C SER A 6 2.26 -16.97 -3.75
N GLY A 7 1.53 -15.99 -4.26
CA GLY A 7 0.07 -15.91 -4.11
C GLY A 7 -0.56 -14.98 -5.13
N VAL A 8 -1.76 -15.35 -5.60
CA VAL A 8 -2.59 -14.50 -6.45
C VAL A 8 -4.04 -14.66 -6.02
N HIS A 9 -4.66 -13.56 -5.62
CA HIS A 9 -6.08 -13.54 -5.24
C HIS A 9 -6.72 -12.20 -5.55
N VAL A 10 -8.02 -12.09 -5.29
CA VAL A 10 -8.82 -10.90 -5.55
C VAL A 10 -9.41 -10.40 -4.24
N GLU A 11 -9.32 -9.11 -3.98
CA GLU A 11 -9.88 -8.45 -2.80
C GLU A 11 -10.51 -7.10 -3.16
N ARG A 12 -11.27 -6.52 -2.23
CA ARG A 12 -11.68 -5.12 -2.34
C ARG A 12 -10.50 -4.23 -1.98
N LEU A 13 -10.31 -3.17 -2.76
CA LEU A 13 -9.23 -2.20 -2.54
C LEU A 13 -9.13 -1.69 -1.09
N GLN A 14 -10.27 -1.46 -0.43
CA GLN A 14 -10.31 -0.96 0.95
C GLN A 14 -10.19 -2.06 2.02
N ASP A 15 -10.12 -3.32 1.63
CA ASP A 15 -9.87 -4.45 2.55
C ASP A 15 -8.37 -4.65 2.83
N ILE A 16 -7.49 -3.91 2.12
CA ILE A 16 -6.03 -3.91 2.34
C ILE A 16 -5.71 -3.63 3.81
N SER A 17 -4.78 -4.41 4.40
CA SER A 17 -4.34 -4.18 5.78
C SER A 17 -3.19 -3.18 5.88
N GLU A 18 -2.95 -2.65 7.07
CA GLU A 18 -1.77 -1.81 7.36
C GLU A 18 -0.45 -2.54 7.03
N ALA A 19 -0.40 -3.86 7.24
CA ALA A 19 0.77 -4.67 6.93
C ALA A 19 1.00 -4.81 5.42
N ASP A 20 -0.08 -4.92 4.65
CA ASP A 20 -0.01 -4.96 3.19
C ASP A 20 0.40 -3.61 2.62
N ALA A 21 -0.14 -2.51 3.16
CA ALA A 21 0.31 -1.16 2.80
C ALA A 21 1.83 -0.96 3.06
N HIS A 22 2.35 -1.53 4.15
CA HIS A 22 3.79 -1.58 4.40
C HIS A 22 4.55 -2.44 3.39
N ALA A 23 4.00 -3.60 2.98
CA ALA A 23 4.59 -4.46 1.96
C ALA A 23 4.63 -3.79 0.57
N GLU A 24 3.63 -2.94 0.27
CA GLU A 24 3.58 -2.05 -0.90
C GLU A 24 4.59 -0.88 -0.81
N GLY A 25 5.27 -0.73 0.33
CA GLY A 25 6.36 0.21 0.53
C GLY A 25 5.98 1.50 1.26
N MET A 26 4.75 1.62 1.78
CA MET A 26 4.37 2.75 2.63
C MET A 26 5.07 2.62 3.99
N ARG A 27 5.52 3.74 4.57
CA ARG A 27 6.38 3.70 5.77
C ARG A 27 5.72 4.20 7.05
N ALA A 28 4.52 4.77 6.96
CA ALA A 28 3.87 5.58 8.00
C ALA A 28 4.78 6.74 8.46
N TRP A 29 4.30 7.98 8.44
CA TRP A 29 5.18 9.09 8.81
C TRP A 29 5.21 9.22 10.32
N ARG A 30 6.26 8.74 11.01
CA ARG A 30 6.44 9.08 12.42
C ARG A 30 7.10 10.46 12.53
N THR A 31 6.29 11.52 12.62
CA THR A 31 6.82 12.85 12.95
C THR A 31 7.24 12.84 14.42
N THR A 32 8.50 12.55 14.73
CA THR A 32 9.06 13.00 16.01
C THR A 32 9.27 14.50 15.88
N GLY A 33 8.24 15.28 16.19
CA GLY A 33 8.34 16.73 16.21
C GLY A 33 9.44 17.15 17.20
N ARG A 34 10.35 18.02 16.76
CA ARG A 34 11.36 18.67 17.63
C ARG A 34 10.72 19.42 18.82
N ASP A 35 9.41 19.70 18.72
CA ASP A 35 8.64 20.54 19.64
C ASP A 35 7.62 19.73 20.47
N GLY A 36 7.69 18.39 20.47
CA GLY A 36 6.94 17.55 21.42
C GLY A 36 5.44 17.38 21.15
N TYR A 37 4.96 17.73 19.96
CA TYR A 37 3.61 17.37 19.50
C TYR A 37 3.67 16.09 18.66
N ASP A 38 3.15 14.99 19.20
CA ASP A 38 2.77 13.82 18.40
C ASP A 38 1.67 14.27 17.45
N HIS A 39 2.03 14.60 16.21
CA HIS A 39 1.03 14.55 15.15
C HIS A 39 0.81 13.06 14.90
N ASP A 40 -0.45 12.64 14.94
CA ASP A 40 -0.94 11.35 14.47
C ASP A 40 -0.48 11.22 13.02
N GLY A 41 0.73 10.69 12.86
CA GLY A 41 1.37 10.66 11.58
C GLY A 41 0.61 9.72 10.68
N GLU A 42 0.45 10.13 9.43
CA GLU A 42 -0.29 9.37 8.42
C GLU A 42 0.12 7.89 8.45
N THR A 43 -0.86 7.03 8.66
CA THR A 43 -0.74 5.56 8.66
C THR A 43 -0.24 5.08 7.29
N ALA A 44 0.29 3.86 7.23
CA ALA A 44 0.66 3.27 5.95
C ALA A 44 -0.55 3.12 5.03
N LEU A 45 -1.73 2.81 5.59
CA LEU A 45 -2.98 2.69 4.85
C LEU A 45 -3.46 4.03 4.27
N GLU A 46 -3.39 5.13 5.05
CA GLU A 46 -3.72 6.46 4.53
C GLU A 46 -2.78 6.85 3.38
N GLN A 47 -1.46 6.63 3.54
CA GLN A 47 -0.50 6.87 2.46
C GLN A 47 -0.81 6.02 1.23
N PHE A 48 -1.19 4.76 1.42
CA PHE A 48 -1.57 3.89 0.33
C PHE A 48 -2.82 4.40 -0.40
N ALA A 49 -3.84 4.85 0.34
CA ALA A 49 -5.08 5.38 -0.24
C ALA A 49 -4.84 6.64 -1.11
N ASP A 50 -3.99 7.55 -0.63
CA ASP A 50 -3.58 8.74 -1.36
C ASP A 50 -2.77 8.37 -2.61
N ARG A 51 -1.77 7.50 -2.46
CA ARG A 51 -0.96 7.00 -3.58
C ARG A 51 -1.79 6.27 -4.63
N TRP A 52 -2.73 5.45 -4.20
CA TRP A 52 -3.65 4.78 -5.11
C TRP A 52 -4.48 5.80 -5.90
N SER A 53 -5.03 6.80 -5.22
CA SER A 53 -5.83 7.84 -5.83
C SER A 53 -5.03 8.64 -6.86
N ASP A 54 -3.79 9.02 -6.55
CA ASP A 54 -2.90 9.72 -7.48
C ASP A 54 -2.68 8.93 -8.78
N LEU A 55 -2.46 7.62 -8.67
CA LEU A 55 -2.14 6.76 -9.81
C LEU A 55 -3.36 6.39 -10.65
N ASN A 56 -4.52 6.18 -10.02
CA ASN A 56 -5.63 5.47 -10.62
C ASN A 56 -6.91 6.31 -10.81
N SER A 57 -7.04 7.46 -10.14
CA SER A 57 -8.28 8.26 -10.22
C SER A 57 -8.57 8.76 -11.63
N VAL A 58 -7.56 9.14 -12.41
CA VAL A 58 -7.72 9.59 -13.80
C VAL A 58 -8.33 8.50 -14.70
N ARG A 59 -8.15 7.23 -14.33
CA ARG A 59 -8.70 6.07 -15.04
C ARG A 59 -10.08 5.65 -14.54
N GLY A 60 -10.64 6.37 -13.57
CA GLY A 60 -11.92 6.05 -12.94
C GLY A 60 -11.85 5.00 -11.82
N TYR A 61 -10.65 4.66 -11.33
CA TYR A 61 -10.43 3.68 -10.26
C TYR A 61 -9.89 4.33 -8.99
N GLY A 62 -10.38 5.52 -8.61
CA GLY A 62 -9.97 6.20 -7.38
C GLY A 62 -10.32 5.40 -6.11
N TRP A 63 -9.72 5.75 -4.97
CA TRP A 63 -9.88 5.01 -3.71
C TRP A 63 -11.33 4.75 -3.30
N ASN A 64 -12.19 5.77 -3.46
CA ASN A 64 -13.62 5.70 -3.10
C ASN A 64 -14.45 4.75 -3.97
N THR A 65 -13.91 4.28 -5.10
CA THR A 65 -14.63 3.30 -5.94
C THR A 65 -14.66 1.91 -5.30
N ASN A 66 -13.75 1.66 -4.35
CA ASN A 66 -13.54 0.37 -3.69
C ASN A 66 -13.61 -0.81 -4.68
N SER A 67 -12.85 -0.67 -5.78
CA SER A 67 -12.85 -1.63 -6.88
C SER A 67 -12.27 -2.98 -6.44
N TRP A 68 -12.65 -4.05 -7.14
CA TRP A 68 -11.94 -5.33 -7.00
C TRP A 68 -10.56 -5.20 -7.64
N VAL A 69 -9.54 -5.63 -6.90
CA VAL A 69 -8.14 -5.59 -7.32
C VAL A 69 -7.53 -6.98 -7.27
N TRP A 70 -6.46 -7.18 -8.03
CA TRP A 70 -5.62 -8.35 -7.88
C TRP A 70 -4.54 -8.07 -6.85
N VAL A 71 -4.42 -8.95 -5.87
CA VAL A 71 -3.29 -8.99 -4.94
C VAL A 71 -2.30 -10.01 -5.48
N ILE A 72 -1.05 -9.57 -5.63
CA ILE A 72 0.05 -10.42 -6.10
C ILE A 72 1.13 -10.41 -5.04
N GLU A 73 1.28 -11.54 -4.36
CA GLU A 73 2.36 -11.74 -3.40
C GLU A 73 3.58 -12.33 -4.11
N PHE A 74 4.77 -11.83 -3.77
CA PHE A 74 6.00 -12.31 -4.38
C PHE A 74 7.21 -12.20 -3.46
N ALA A 75 8.23 -13.02 -3.75
CA ALA A 75 9.53 -12.98 -3.10
C ALA A 75 10.66 -12.79 -4.12
N THR A 76 11.73 -12.12 -3.71
CA THR A 76 12.93 -12.00 -4.56
C THR A 76 13.73 -13.31 -4.53
N VAL A 77 14.10 -13.80 -5.71
CA VAL A 77 14.98 -14.95 -5.88
C VAL A 77 16.19 -14.60 -6.76
N TYR A 78 17.33 -15.21 -6.45
CA TYR A 78 18.57 -15.07 -7.19
C TYR A 78 18.95 -16.44 -7.75
N PRO A 79 19.00 -16.61 -9.08
CA PRO A 79 19.52 -17.84 -9.67
C PRO A 79 21.00 -17.95 -9.34
N CYS A 80 21.43 -19.20 -9.12
CA CYS A 80 22.82 -19.57 -8.89
C CYS A 80 23.70 -19.35 -10.11
#